data_AF-A0A1S1RC66-F1
#
_entry.id   AF-A0A1S1RC66-F1
#
_cell.length_a   1.000
_cell.length_b   1.000
_cell.length_c   1.000
_cell.angle_alpha   90.00
_cell.angle_beta   90.00
_cell.angle_gamma   90.00
#
_symmetry.space_group_name_H-M   'P 1'
#
loop_
_entity.id
_entity.type
_entity.pdbx_description
1 polymer ?
#
loop_
_entity_poly.entity_id
_entity_poly.type
_entity_poly.pdbx_seq_one_letter_code
_entity_poly.pdbx_strand_id
1 'polypeptide(L)'
;MTSQKPQRTRQKQLTTRGRVFCWVMIVFVLLTTCAAGLTLIIEGIDGRRALAHGPVGTLTPTDRKCGDESCAWVGTFASADGTVTEEDVELKDAEKVRFSAPMPATIDDVRLDDEDTRPTAYTADYNWRGSVFKGSFVILFGLGISGGLVMMLKRHRPAAVSS
;
A
#
# COMPACT_ATOMS: atom_id res chain seq x y z
N MET A 1 16.04 -5.15 -58.08
CA MET A 1 15.44 -5.66 -56.83
C MET A 1 16.57 -6.07 -55.90
N THR A 2 17.00 -5.16 -55.02
CA THR A 2 18.06 -5.40 -54.03
C THR A 2 17.45 -6.02 -52.77
N SER A 3 17.78 -7.29 -52.53
CA SER A 3 17.38 -8.04 -51.34
C SER A 3 18.20 -7.59 -50.13
N GLN A 4 17.58 -6.85 -49.23
CA GLN A 4 18.19 -6.35 -48.00
C GLN A 4 18.16 -7.49 -46.95
N LYS A 5 19.32 -8.15 -46.73
CA LYS A 5 19.48 -9.17 -45.67
C LYS A 5 19.14 -8.55 -44.30
N PRO A 6 18.33 -9.21 -43.46
CA PRO A 6 18.01 -8.70 -42.13
C PRO A 6 19.27 -8.71 -41.27
N GLN A 7 19.74 -7.52 -40.87
CA GLN A 7 20.78 -7.36 -39.85
C GLN A 7 20.23 -7.92 -38.53
N ARG A 8 20.64 -9.14 -38.17
CA ARG A 8 20.52 -9.64 -36.79
C ARG A 8 21.38 -8.76 -35.91
N THR A 9 20.76 -7.81 -35.21
CA THR A 9 21.35 -7.09 -34.09
C THR A 9 21.98 -8.08 -33.12
N ARG A 10 23.32 -8.04 -32.99
CA ARG A 10 24.08 -8.79 -31.98
C ARG A 10 23.49 -8.46 -30.61
N GLN A 11 22.76 -9.39 -30.01
CA GLN A 11 22.37 -9.27 -28.60
C GLN A 11 23.65 -9.31 -27.75
N LYS A 12 24.04 -8.15 -27.20
CA LYS A 12 25.12 -8.06 -26.22
C LYS A 12 24.79 -9.01 -25.06
N GLN A 13 25.64 -9.99 -24.82
CA GLN A 13 25.51 -10.87 -23.66
C GLN A 13 25.69 -10.04 -22.39
N LEU A 14 24.81 -10.24 -21.39
CA LEU A 14 25.01 -9.64 -20.08
C LEU A 14 26.22 -10.27 -19.40
N THR A 15 27.08 -9.42 -18.84
CA THR A 15 28.19 -9.87 -17.99
C THR A 15 27.67 -10.48 -16.69
N THR A 16 28.46 -11.32 -16.02
CA THR A 16 28.11 -11.94 -14.73
C THR A 16 27.65 -10.91 -13.69
N ARG A 17 28.30 -9.75 -13.67
CA ARG A 17 27.92 -8.60 -12.82
C ARG A 17 26.52 -8.07 -13.15
N GLY A 18 26.16 -7.99 -14.44
CA GLY A 18 24.83 -7.60 -14.88
C GLY A 18 23.73 -8.58 -14.44
N ARG A 19 24.02 -9.89 -14.47
CA ARG A 19 23.07 -10.91 -13.98
C ARG A 19 22.84 -10.81 -12.47
N VAL A 20 23.90 -10.61 -11.68
CA VAL A 20 23.77 -10.42 -10.22
C VAL A 20 22.97 -9.17 -9.91
N PHE A 21 23.26 -8.06 -10.59
CA PHE A 21 22.51 -6.82 -10.42
C PHE A 21 21.01 -6.99 -10.72
N CYS A 22 20.66 -7.67 -11.83
CA CYS A 22 19.26 -7.96 -12.14
C CYS A 22 18.57 -8.78 -11.04
N TRP A 23 19.23 -9.78 -10.47
CA TRP A 23 18.66 -10.56 -9.37
C TRP A 23 18.43 -9.73 -8.11
N VAL A 24 19.40 -8.90 -7.74
CA VAL A 24 19.24 -7.97 -6.61
C VAL A 24 18.07 -7.03 -6.84
N MET A 25 17.92 -6.48 -8.06
CA MET A 25 16.79 -5.64 -8.43
C MET A 25 15.45 -6.37 -8.36
N ILE A 26 15.37 -7.62 -8.82
CA ILE A 26 14.14 -8.42 -8.71
C ILE A 26 13.76 -8.58 -7.23
N VAL A 27 14.70 -9.01 -6.38
CA VAL A 27 14.44 -9.19 -4.95
C VAL A 27 14.02 -7.88 -4.30
N PHE A 28 14.71 -6.78 -4.61
CA PHE A 28 14.39 -5.46 -4.08
C PHE A 28 12.98 -5.00 -4.47
N VAL A 29 12.59 -5.15 -5.74
CA VAL A 29 11.25 -4.81 -6.22
C VAL A 29 10.19 -5.66 -5.52
N LEU A 30 10.42 -6.97 -5.38
CA LEU A 30 9.47 -7.85 -4.69
C LEU A 30 9.31 -7.49 -3.22
N LEU A 31 10.39 -7.22 -2.50
CA LEU A 31 10.33 -6.85 -1.09
C LEU A 31 9.60 -5.53 -0.86
N THR A 32 9.93 -4.51 -1.65
CA THR A 32 9.31 -3.18 -1.52
C THR A 32 7.83 -3.19 -1.90
N THR A 33 7.47 -3.87 -2.99
CA THR A 33 6.06 -3.97 -3.43
C THR A 33 5.22 -4.85 -2.51
N CYS A 34 5.77 -5.95 -1.98
CA CYS A 34 5.09 -6.75 -0.96
C CYS A 34 4.88 -5.96 0.33
N ALA A 35 5.91 -5.28 0.85
CA ALA A 35 5.78 -4.51 2.08
C ALA A 35 4.72 -3.40 1.95
N ALA A 36 4.82 -2.57 0.91
CA ALA A 36 3.86 -1.50 0.67
C ALA A 36 2.44 -2.02 0.39
N GLY A 37 2.32 -3.10 -0.40
CA GLY A 37 1.04 -3.69 -0.75
C GLY A 37 0.33 -4.33 0.43
N LEU A 38 1.07 -5.06 1.29
CA LEU A 38 0.52 -5.69 2.48
C LEU A 38 0.02 -4.66 3.49
N THR A 39 0.76 -3.56 3.72
CA THR A 39 0.32 -2.48 4.61
C THR A 39 -1.05 -1.93 4.18
N LEU A 40 -1.25 -1.68 2.88
CA LEU A 40 -2.53 -1.17 2.36
C LEU A 40 -3.67 -2.20 2.45
N ILE A 41 -3.35 -3.50 2.28
CA ILE A 41 -4.34 -4.57 2.41
C ILE A 41 -4.77 -4.70 3.87
N ILE A 42 -3.81 -4.70 4.81
CA ILE A 42 -4.06 -4.78 6.25
C ILE A 42 -4.95 -3.61 6.67
N GLU A 43 -4.61 -2.37 6.33
CA GLU A 43 -5.43 -1.19 6.61
C GLU A 43 -6.86 -1.30 6.05
N GLY A 44 -7.03 -1.91 4.88
CA GLY A 44 -8.36 -2.19 4.33
C GLY A 44 -9.13 -3.29 5.08
N ILE A 45 -8.44 -4.31 5.60
CA ILE A 45 -9.06 -5.37 6.39
C ILE A 45 -9.48 -4.83 7.76
N ASP A 46 -8.61 -4.06 8.40
CA ASP A 46 -8.81 -3.42 9.70
C ASP A 46 -9.99 -2.45 9.62
N GLY A 47 -10.01 -1.56 8.63
CA GLY A 47 -11.16 -0.69 8.39
C GLY A 47 -12.47 -1.46 8.13
N ARG A 48 -12.42 -2.58 7.40
CA ARG A 48 -13.61 -3.42 7.21
C ARG A 48 -14.09 -4.05 8.53
N ARG A 49 -13.16 -4.50 9.38
CA ARG A 49 -13.47 -5.11 10.67
C ARG A 49 -14.08 -4.07 11.61
N ALA A 50 -13.45 -2.91 11.76
CA ALA A 50 -13.97 -1.80 12.54
C ALA A 50 -15.39 -1.42 12.07
N LEU A 51 -15.60 -1.26 10.76
CA LEU A 51 -16.91 -0.95 10.19
C LEU A 51 -17.97 -2.04 10.40
N ALA A 52 -17.57 -3.31 10.54
CA ALA A 52 -18.49 -4.42 10.74
C ALA A 52 -18.83 -4.67 12.22
N HIS A 53 -17.83 -4.55 13.10
CA HIS A 53 -17.90 -5.06 14.48
C HIS A 53 -17.41 -4.07 15.55
N GLY A 54 -16.67 -3.03 15.15
CA GLY A 54 -16.13 -2.04 16.08
C GLY A 54 -17.22 -1.22 16.77
N PRO A 55 -16.96 -0.74 18.00
CA PRO A 55 -17.91 0.11 18.71
C PRO A 55 -18.10 1.42 17.96
N VAL A 56 -19.34 1.87 17.88
CA VAL A 56 -19.72 3.14 17.25
C VAL A 56 -19.60 4.24 18.28
N GLY A 57 -18.99 5.36 17.91
CA GLY A 57 -18.78 6.46 18.83
C GLY A 57 -18.51 7.77 18.13
N THR A 58 -17.89 8.66 18.91
CA THR A 58 -17.50 10.01 18.50
C THR A 58 -16.02 10.18 18.78
N LEU A 59 -15.29 10.79 17.84
CA LEU A 59 -13.93 11.22 18.06
C LEU A 59 -13.93 12.72 18.40
N THR A 60 -13.23 13.09 19.46
CA THR A 60 -12.90 14.48 19.79
C THR A 60 -11.44 14.73 19.41
N PRO A 61 -11.16 15.39 18.28
CA PRO A 61 -9.78 15.65 17.87
C PRO A 61 -9.05 16.54 18.88
N THR A 62 -7.85 16.15 19.27
CA THR A 62 -6.96 16.92 20.15
C THR A 62 -5.69 17.38 19.42
N ASP A 63 -5.29 16.62 18.40
CA ASP A 63 -4.12 16.92 17.58
C ASP A 63 -4.35 16.50 16.11
N ARG A 64 -3.36 16.78 15.26
CA ARG A 64 -3.32 16.33 13.89
C ARG A 64 -1.93 15.86 13.50
N LYS A 65 -1.86 14.66 12.95
CA LYS A 65 -0.63 14.06 12.45
C LYS A 65 -0.55 14.22 10.93
N CYS A 66 0.40 15.02 10.46
CA CYS A 66 0.55 15.31 9.04
C CYS A 66 1.67 14.48 8.41
N GLY A 67 1.34 13.80 7.31
CA GLY A 67 2.32 13.28 6.37
C GLY A 67 2.55 14.26 5.21
N ASP A 68 3.26 13.80 4.18
CA ASP A 68 3.68 14.64 3.05
C ASP A 68 2.50 15.18 2.22
N GLU A 69 1.41 14.40 2.09
CA GLU A 69 0.27 14.75 1.23
C GLU A 69 -1.05 15.02 1.97
N SER A 70 -1.16 14.58 3.22
CA SER A 70 -2.40 14.64 3.98
C SER A 70 -2.15 14.55 5.47
N CYS A 71 -3.09 15.07 6.24
CA CYS A 71 -3.10 14.93 7.68
C CYS A 71 -4.21 13.99 8.14
N ALA A 72 -4.01 13.36 9.30
CA ALA A 72 -5.00 12.56 10.01
C ALA A 72 -5.29 13.23 11.35
N TRP A 73 -6.56 13.25 11.76
CA TRP A 73 -6.94 13.70 13.10
C TRP A 73 -6.49 12.67 14.13
N VAL A 74 -6.03 13.14 15.28
CA VAL A 74 -5.71 12.29 16.44
C VAL A 74 -6.50 12.84 17.61
N GLY A 75 -7.10 11.97 18.42
CA GLY A 75 -7.94 12.43 19.51
C GLY A 75 -8.47 11.33 20.41
N THR A 76 -9.45 11.71 21.22
CA THR A 76 -10.12 10.80 22.14
C THR A 76 -11.38 10.24 21.49
N PHE A 77 -11.47 8.92 21.38
CA PHE A 77 -12.69 8.23 20.99
C PHE A 77 -13.54 7.93 22.23
N ALA A 78 -14.83 8.20 22.13
CA ALA A 78 -15.82 7.78 23.12
C ALA A 78 -16.95 7.00 22.42
N SER A 79 -17.18 5.77 22.86
CA SER A 79 -18.30 4.95 22.37
C SER A 79 -19.64 5.57 22.74
N ALA A 80 -20.64 5.43 21.87
CA ALA A 80 -21.98 5.96 22.07
C ALA A 80 -22.70 5.32 23.28
N ASP A 81 -22.31 4.11 23.67
CA ASP A 81 -22.83 3.40 24.85
C ASP A 81 -22.06 3.74 26.14
N GLY A 82 -21.01 4.56 26.06
CA GLY A 82 -20.18 4.99 27.18
C GLY A 82 -19.28 3.89 27.76
N THR A 83 -19.17 2.73 27.11
CA THR A 83 -18.40 1.59 27.64
C THR A 83 -16.91 1.64 27.30
N VAL A 84 -16.58 2.23 26.14
CA VAL A 84 -15.20 2.33 25.63
C VAL A 84 -14.82 3.80 25.50
N THR A 85 -13.64 4.14 26.02
CA THR A 85 -12.99 5.43 25.80
C THR A 85 -11.52 5.17 25.55
N GLU A 86 -11.02 5.63 24.42
CA GLU A 86 -9.63 5.45 24.02
C GLU A 86 -9.01 6.80 23.67
N GLU A 87 -7.76 7.00 24.10
CA GLU A 87 -6.98 8.20 23.81
C GLU A 87 -6.00 7.93 22.65
N ASP A 88 -5.44 9.00 22.09
CA ASP A 88 -4.45 8.95 21.00
C ASP A 88 -4.92 8.13 19.76
N VAL A 89 -6.22 8.16 19.48
CA VAL A 89 -6.84 7.44 18.37
C VAL A 89 -6.64 8.19 17.07
N GLU A 90 -5.97 7.54 16.10
CA GLU A 90 -5.78 8.10 14.75
C GLU A 90 -7.05 7.86 13.91
N LEU A 91 -7.60 8.91 13.30
CA LEU A 91 -8.75 8.79 12.41
C LEU A 91 -8.31 8.51 10.97
N LYS A 92 -8.79 7.40 10.42
CA LYS A 92 -8.75 7.06 9.00
C LYS A 92 -10.07 7.44 8.35
N ASP A 93 -10.00 8.47 7.52
CA ASP A 93 -11.15 9.05 6.83
C ASP A 93 -11.01 8.79 5.31
N ALA A 94 -12.16 8.70 4.62
CA ALA A 94 -12.21 8.76 3.17
C ALA A 94 -11.75 10.13 2.64
N GLU A 95 -11.98 11.21 3.41
CA GLU A 95 -11.56 12.56 3.05
C GLU A 95 -10.14 12.88 3.53
N LYS A 96 -9.31 13.41 2.62
CA LYS A 96 -7.98 13.90 2.97
C LYS A 96 -8.09 15.24 3.70
N VAL A 97 -7.68 15.28 4.97
CA VAL A 97 -7.64 16.52 5.75
C VAL A 97 -6.46 17.38 5.31
N ARG A 98 -6.74 18.62 4.92
CA ARG A 98 -5.72 19.63 4.61
C ARG A 98 -5.08 20.14 5.89
N PHE A 99 -3.82 20.56 5.82
CA PHE A 99 -3.14 21.20 6.95
C PHE A 99 -3.88 22.45 7.48
N SER A 100 -4.47 23.25 6.59
CA SER A 100 -5.20 24.46 6.95
C SER A 100 -6.66 24.22 7.38
N ALA A 101 -7.12 22.97 7.43
CA ALA A 101 -8.51 22.69 7.83
C ALA A 101 -8.72 23.08 9.29
N PRO A 102 -9.81 23.77 9.64
CA PRO A 102 -10.13 24.05 11.04
C PRO A 102 -10.39 22.72 11.78
N MET A 103 -9.98 22.65 13.05
CA MET A 103 -10.25 21.48 13.89
C MET A 103 -11.73 21.41 14.23
N PRO A 104 -12.45 20.34 13.84
CA PRO A 104 -13.83 20.17 14.25
C PRO A 104 -13.88 19.86 15.73
N ALA A 105 -14.97 20.26 16.39
CA ALA A 105 -15.16 19.98 17.81
C ALA A 105 -15.34 18.49 18.07
N THR A 106 -16.12 17.81 17.23
CA THR A 106 -16.36 16.37 17.25
C THR A 106 -16.50 15.82 15.84
N ILE A 107 -16.22 14.53 15.69
CA ILE A 107 -16.45 13.77 14.47
C ILE A 107 -17.30 12.56 14.87
N ASP A 108 -18.57 12.59 14.49
CA ASP A 108 -19.55 11.58 14.84
C ASP A 108 -19.49 10.39 13.86
N ASP A 109 -20.17 9.29 14.22
CA ASP A 109 -20.29 8.07 13.39
C ASP A 109 -18.95 7.47 12.97
N VAL A 110 -18.04 7.39 13.95
CA VAL A 110 -16.75 6.72 13.82
C VAL A 110 -16.79 5.36 14.48
N ARG A 111 -16.04 4.40 13.91
CA ARG A 111 -15.90 3.05 14.45
C ARG A 111 -14.47 2.78 14.85
N LEU A 112 -14.26 2.37 16.10
CA LEU A 112 -12.95 2.04 16.62
C LEU A 112 -12.54 0.63 16.18
N ASP A 113 -11.28 0.46 15.81
CA ASP A 113 -10.59 -0.82 15.78
C ASP A 113 -9.84 -1.01 17.10
N ASP A 114 -10.37 -1.90 17.95
CA ASP A 114 -9.88 -2.19 19.30
C ASP A 114 -8.91 -3.39 19.33
N GLU A 115 -8.66 -4.04 18.19
CA GLU A 115 -7.76 -5.20 18.12
C GLU A 115 -6.29 -4.84 17.82
N ASP A 116 -6.00 -3.59 17.43
CA ASP A 116 -4.64 -3.17 17.08
C ASP A 116 -3.89 -2.58 18.29
N THR A 117 -2.57 -2.81 18.32
CA THR A 117 -1.61 -2.15 19.21
C THR A 117 -1.63 -0.61 19.15
N ARG A 118 -2.23 -0.03 18.11
CA ARG A 118 -2.48 1.41 17.99
C ARG A 118 -3.95 1.64 17.68
N PRO A 119 -4.72 2.23 18.60
CA PRO A 119 -6.15 2.42 18.39
C PRO A 119 -6.36 3.33 17.18
N THR A 120 -7.17 2.85 16.24
CA THR A 120 -7.46 3.55 14.99
C THR A 120 -8.96 3.59 14.81
N ALA A 121 -9.51 4.77 14.51
CA ALA A 121 -10.92 4.94 14.22
C ALA A 121 -11.13 5.12 12.72
N TYR A 122 -12.26 4.63 12.21
CA TYR A 122 -12.65 4.74 10.81
C TYR A 122 -13.99 5.46 10.70
N THR A 123 -14.11 6.41 9.78
CA THR A 123 -15.40 7.02 9.47
C THR A 123 -16.31 6.03 8.76
N ALA A 124 -17.63 6.14 8.93
CA ALA A 124 -18.60 5.22 8.32
C ALA A 124 -18.54 5.17 6.78
N ASP A 125 -18.06 6.23 6.14
CA ASP A 125 -17.85 6.34 4.69
C ASP A 125 -16.47 5.86 4.22
N TYR A 126 -15.62 5.36 5.12
CA TYR A 126 -14.29 4.85 4.80
C TYR A 126 -14.35 3.74 3.74
N ASN A 127 -13.69 3.97 2.61
CA ASN A 127 -13.66 3.03 1.49
C ASN A 127 -12.56 1.98 1.64
N TRP A 128 -12.78 1.00 2.51
CA TRP A 128 -11.86 -0.12 2.74
C TRP A 128 -11.48 -0.89 1.48
N ARG A 129 -12.41 -0.98 0.51
CA ARG A 129 -12.14 -1.67 -0.77
C ARG A 129 -11.03 -0.96 -1.54
N GLY A 130 -11.02 0.37 -1.51
CA GLY A 130 -9.99 1.18 -2.15
C GLY A 130 -8.59 0.81 -1.70
N SER A 131 -8.37 0.65 -0.39
CA SER A 131 -7.09 0.27 0.20
C SER A 131 -6.66 -1.14 -0.22
N VAL A 132 -7.59 -2.12 -0.16
CA VAL A 132 -7.32 -3.51 -0.62
C VAL A 132 -6.98 -3.57 -2.11
N PHE A 133 -7.73 -2.85 -2.95
CA PHE A 133 -7.47 -2.80 -4.40
C PHE A 133 -6.11 -2.17 -4.70
N LYS A 134 -5.77 -1.05 -4.05
CA LYS A 134 -4.47 -0.39 -4.21
C LYS A 134 -3.33 -1.32 -3.80
N GLY A 135 -3.43 -1.97 -2.63
CA GLY A 135 -2.40 -2.90 -2.17
C GLY A 135 -2.22 -4.11 -3.10
N SER A 136 -3.33 -4.68 -3.57
CA SER A 136 -3.31 -5.77 -4.57
C SER A 136 -2.65 -5.34 -5.88
N PHE A 137 -2.97 -4.13 -6.35
CA PHE A 137 -2.39 -3.57 -7.57
C PHE A 137 -0.87 -3.36 -7.44
N VAL A 138 -0.39 -2.84 -6.31
CA VAL A 138 1.06 -2.66 -6.06
C VAL A 138 1.80 -3.99 -6.13
N ILE A 139 1.27 -5.05 -5.51
CA ILE A 139 1.87 -6.39 -5.55
C ILE A 139 1.89 -6.94 -6.98
N LEU A 140 0.76 -6.88 -7.69
CA LEU A 140 0.65 -7.36 -9.07
C LEU A 140 1.59 -6.61 -10.01
N PHE A 141 1.72 -5.30 -9.84
CA PHE A 141 2.64 -4.48 -10.61
C PHE A 141 4.11 -4.85 -10.35
N GLY A 142 4.48 -5.05 -9.08
CA GLY A 142 5.82 -5.52 -8.69
C GLY A 142 6.16 -6.90 -9.27
N LEU A 143 5.20 -7.81 -9.26
CA LEU A 143 5.32 -9.12 -9.91
C LEU A 143 5.48 -9.00 -11.43
N GLY A 144 4.75 -8.09 -12.08
CA GLY A 144 4.89 -7.80 -13.51
C GLY A 144 6.29 -7.32 -13.89
N ILE A 145 6.84 -6.36 -13.15
CA ILE A 145 8.22 -5.87 -13.34
C ILE A 145 9.23 -7.01 -13.17
N SER A 146 9.10 -7.77 -12.07
CA SER A 146 9.98 -8.88 -11.74
C SER A 146 9.94 -9.97 -12.81
N GLY A 147 8.74 -10.33 -13.29
CA GLY A 147 8.54 -11.26 -14.40
C GLY A 147 9.20 -10.77 -15.69
N GLY A 148 9.06 -9.48 -16.01
CA GLY A 148 9.73 -8.86 -17.15
C GLY A 148 11.26 -8.96 -17.07
N LEU A 149 11.84 -8.67 -15.90
CA LEU A 149 13.29 -8.80 -15.66
C LEU A 149 13.77 -10.26 -15.82
N VAL A 150 13.00 -11.23 -15.31
CA VAL A 150 13.30 -12.66 -15.49
C VAL A 150 13.22 -13.06 -16.98
N MET A 151 12.22 -12.58 -17.71
CA MET A 151 12.10 -12.85 -19.15
C MET A 151 13.28 -12.27 -19.95
N MET A 152 13.72 -11.06 -19.62
CA MET A 152 14.94 -10.47 -20.21
C MET A 152 16.16 -11.33 -19.92
N LEU A 153 16.36 -11.76 -18.67
CA LEU A 153 17.47 -12.65 -18.30
C LEU A 153 17.42 -13.99 -19.06
N LYS A 154 16.23 -14.56 -19.27
CA LYS A 154 16.04 -15.79 -20.06
C LYS A 154 16.38 -15.56 -21.53
N ARG A 155 15.94 -14.44 -22.12
CA ARG A 155 16.18 -14.09 -23.52
C ARG A 155 17.67 -13.88 -23.84
N HIS A 156 18.49 -13.58 -22.83
CA HIS A 156 19.94 -13.43 -22.97
C HIS A 156 20.74 -14.69 -22.61
N ARG A 157 20.11 -15.85 -22.35
CA ARG A 157 20.83 -17.12 -22.20
C ARG A 157 21.32 -17.58 -23.58
N PRO A 158 22.60 -17.91 -23.76
CA PRO A 158 23.07 -18.53 -24.99
C PRO A 158 22.33 -19.87 -25.17
N ALA A 159 21.82 -20.13 -26.37
CA ALA A 159 21.37 -21.46 -26.73
C ALA A 159 22.54 -22.42 -26.51
N ALA A 160 22.36 -23.40 -25.62
CA ALA A 160 23.32 -24.48 -25.47
C ALA A 160 23.46 -25.14 -26.84
N VAL A 161 24.64 -25.02 -27.45
CA VAL A 161 24.98 -25.81 -28.63
C VAL A 161 25.07 -27.24 -28.13
N SER A 162 24.10 -28.07 -28.51
CA SER A 162 24.18 -29.51 -28.29
C SER A 162 25.37 -30.03 -29.09
N SER A 163 26.44 -30.44 -28.39
CA SER A 163 27.48 -31.32 -28.92
C SER A 163 27.00 -32.76 -28.84
#